data_AF-A0A1M3NFT4-F1
#
_entry.id   AF-A0A1M3NFT4-F1
#
_cell.length_a   1.000
_cell.length_b   1.000
_cell.length_c   1.000
_cell.angle_alpha   90.00
_cell.angle_beta   90.00
_cell.angle_gamma   90.00
#
_symmetry.space_group_name_H-M   'P 1'
#
loop_
_entity.id
_entity.type
_entity.pdbx_description
1 polymer ?
#
loop_
_entity_poly.entity_id
_entity_poly.type
_entity_poly.pdbx_seq_one_letter_code
_entity_poly.pdbx_strand_id
1 'polypeptide(L)'
;MTATEMFREHGRYAFRLLRRLGVHEADVDDVLQEVFVVVHRKLSEFDPSRSRRAWVYGICVRLAASHHRTRRNRRELPVEQESEPIDDAATPLELVEARKKLAFLDRMLAELPEPKREVFVLHMIEDLPMHEVAEALGCPLHTAYTRFYAAKKMFEAAVRRARAQKSLP
;
A
#
# COMPACT_ATOMS: atom_id res chain seq x y z
N MET A 1 3.54 -8.24 -24.53
CA MET A 1 3.71 -7.86 -23.11
C MET A 1 3.97 -9.11 -22.30
N THR A 2 5.08 -9.18 -21.58
CA THR A 2 5.48 -10.33 -20.76
C THR A 2 5.36 -10.03 -19.26
N ALA A 3 5.34 -11.07 -18.43
CA ALA A 3 5.35 -10.89 -16.98
C ALA A 3 6.64 -10.21 -16.47
N THR A 4 7.77 -10.44 -17.15
CA THR A 4 9.05 -9.78 -16.85
C THR A 4 9.00 -8.28 -17.12
N GLU A 5 8.33 -7.85 -18.20
CA GLU A 5 8.11 -6.43 -18.49
C GLU A 5 7.23 -5.79 -17.41
N MET A 6 6.14 -6.44 -17.02
CA MET A 6 5.28 -5.99 -15.92
C MET A 6 6.06 -5.85 -14.60
N PHE A 7 6.96 -6.79 -14.30
CA PHE A 7 7.80 -6.72 -13.12
C PHE A 7 8.79 -5.55 -13.16
N ARG A 8 9.45 -5.33 -14.30
CA ARG A 8 10.38 -4.19 -14.44
C ARG A 8 9.66 -2.85 -14.31
N GLU A 9 8.44 -2.74 -14.86
CA GLU A 9 7.65 -1.51 -14.84
C GLU A 9 7.01 -1.25 -13.46
N HIS A 10 6.55 -2.31 -12.77
CA HIS A 10 5.69 -2.16 -11.59
C HIS A 10 6.24 -2.79 -10.30
N GLY A 11 7.39 -3.47 -10.32
CA GLY A 11 7.93 -4.20 -9.16
C GLY A 11 8.26 -3.30 -7.97
N ARG A 12 9.10 -2.28 -8.16
CA ARG A 12 9.42 -1.27 -7.13
C ARG A 12 8.17 -0.58 -6.60
N TYR A 13 7.22 -0.37 -7.50
CA TYR A 13 5.98 0.29 -7.21
C TYR A 13 5.09 -0.60 -6.31
N ALA A 14 4.88 -1.87 -6.68
CA ALA A 14 4.13 -2.85 -5.92
C ALA A 14 4.75 -3.12 -4.54
N PHE A 15 6.07 -3.18 -4.44
CA PHE A 15 6.79 -3.30 -3.16
C PHE A 15 6.38 -2.19 -2.18
N ARG A 16 6.45 -0.92 -2.62
CA ARG A 16 6.07 0.23 -1.78
C ARG A 16 4.59 0.18 -1.39
N LEU A 17 3.73 -0.23 -2.32
CA LEU A 17 2.31 -0.35 -2.04
C LEU A 17 2.04 -1.42 -0.97
N LEU A 18 2.63 -2.61 -1.09
CA LEU A 18 2.46 -3.70 -0.11
C LEU A 18 2.86 -3.24 1.30
N ARG A 19 3.97 -2.50 1.43
CA ARG A 19 4.36 -1.86 2.70
C ARG A 19 3.30 -0.89 3.21
N ARG A 20 2.79 0.00 2.36
CA ARG A 20 1.73 0.97 2.72
C ARG A 20 0.41 0.31 3.10
N LEU A 21 0.13 -0.87 2.54
CA LEU A 21 -1.00 -1.71 2.90
C LEU A 21 -0.77 -2.48 4.22
N GLY A 22 0.43 -2.40 4.79
CA GLY A 22 0.80 -2.95 6.08
C GLY A 22 1.41 -4.34 6.03
N VAL A 23 1.81 -4.84 4.86
CA VAL A 23 2.59 -6.09 4.78
C VAL A 23 3.91 -5.88 5.53
N HIS A 24 4.24 -6.81 6.42
CA HIS A 24 5.44 -6.73 7.25
C HIS A 24 6.68 -6.79 6.38
N GLU A 25 7.72 -6.01 6.69
CA GLU A 25 8.94 -5.89 5.88
C GLU A 25 9.54 -7.25 5.48
N ALA A 26 9.67 -8.15 6.46
CA ALA A 26 10.15 -9.51 6.26
C ALA A 26 9.33 -10.36 5.26
N ASP A 27 8.08 -9.98 4.97
CA ASP A 27 7.20 -10.71 4.04
C ASP A 27 6.96 -9.97 2.73
N VAL A 28 7.43 -8.72 2.59
CA VAL A 28 7.09 -7.91 1.41
C VAL A 28 7.61 -8.57 0.14
N ASP A 29 8.83 -9.11 0.17
CA ASP A 29 9.42 -9.78 -0.99
C ASP A 29 8.65 -11.06 -1.36
N ASP A 30 8.22 -11.85 -0.38
CA ASP A 30 7.41 -13.06 -0.59
C ASP A 30 6.05 -12.72 -1.19
N VAL A 31 5.35 -11.72 -0.63
CA VAL A 31 4.05 -11.27 -1.13
C VAL A 31 4.20 -10.62 -2.51
N LEU A 32 5.29 -9.88 -2.76
CA LEU A 32 5.61 -9.31 -4.06
C LEU A 32 5.82 -10.40 -5.12
N GLN A 33 6.55 -11.47 -4.77
CA GLN A 33 6.71 -12.61 -5.65
C GLN A 33 5.35 -13.23 -5.98
N GLU A 34 4.48 -13.41 -5.00
CA GLU A 34 3.11 -13.91 -5.20
C GLU A 34 2.29 -13.00 -6.13
N VAL A 35 2.40 -11.66 -5.98
CA VAL A 35 1.79 -10.69 -6.90
C VAL A 35 2.18 -11.00 -8.34
N PHE A 36 3.47 -11.18 -8.61
CA PHE A 36 3.94 -11.39 -9.98
C PHE A 36 3.71 -12.81 -10.52
N VAL A 37 3.56 -13.81 -9.65
CA VAL A 37 3.03 -15.12 -10.03
C VAL A 37 1.57 -15.00 -10.48
N VAL A 38 0.73 -14.24 -9.76
CA VAL A 38 -0.66 -13.99 -10.16
C VAL A 38 -0.74 -13.18 -11.45
N VAL A 39 0.09 -12.14 -11.59
CA VAL A 39 0.21 -11.36 -12.83
C VAL A 39 0.55 -12.28 -14.00
N HIS A 40 1.57 -13.14 -13.86
CA HIS A 40 1.97 -14.06 -14.92
C HIS A 40 0.84 -14.99 -15.33
N ARG A 41 0.12 -15.59 -14.36
CA ARG A 41 -0.99 -16.51 -14.61
C ARG A 41 -2.18 -15.85 -15.30
N LYS A 42 -2.47 -14.59 -14.96
CA LYS A 42 -3.65 -13.86 -15.44
C LYS A 42 -3.36 -12.90 -16.59
N LEU A 43 -2.12 -12.82 -17.06
CA LEU A 43 -1.70 -11.85 -18.06
C LEU A 43 -2.47 -12.01 -19.38
N SER A 44 -2.81 -13.25 -19.75
CA SER A 44 -3.61 -13.55 -20.94
C SER A 44 -5.07 -13.09 -20.84
N GLU A 45 -5.57 -12.88 -19.62
CA GLU A 45 -6.94 -12.41 -19.34
C GLU A 45 -6.99 -10.89 -19.12
N PHE A 46 -5.84 -10.21 -19.12
CA PHE A 46 -5.78 -8.79 -18.89
C PHE A 46 -6.38 -8.02 -20.08
N ASP A 47 -7.40 -7.22 -19.78
CA ASP A 47 -8.04 -6.30 -20.71
C ASP A 47 -7.15 -5.06 -20.94
N PRO A 48 -6.57 -4.87 -22.15
CA PRO A 48 -5.66 -3.77 -22.44
C PRO A 48 -6.31 -2.38 -22.39
N SER A 49 -7.64 -2.30 -22.38
CA SER A 49 -8.35 -1.02 -22.22
C SER A 49 -8.28 -0.48 -20.79
N ARG A 50 -7.88 -1.32 -19.83
CA ARG A 50 -7.75 -0.96 -18.41
C ARG A 50 -6.34 -0.51 -18.07
N SER A 51 -6.22 0.30 -17.02
CA SER A 51 -4.91 0.67 -16.47
C SER A 51 -4.18 -0.56 -15.94
N ARG A 52 -2.99 -0.85 -16.49
CA ARG A 52 -2.10 -1.92 -15.98
C ARG A 52 -1.76 -1.71 -14.51
N ARG A 53 -1.55 -0.44 -14.13
CA ARG A 53 -1.27 -0.04 -12.75
C ARG A 53 -2.46 -0.39 -11.86
N ALA A 54 -3.69 -0.05 -12.25
CA ALA A 54 -4.94 -0.44 -11.57
C ALA A 54 -5.13 -1.95 -11.42
N TRP A 55 -4.76 -2.71 -12.44
CA TRP A 55 -4.86 -4.15 -12.37
C TRP A 55 -3.85 -4.77 -11.38
N VAL A 56 -2.59 -4.33 -11.42
CA VAL A 56 -1.57 -4.74 -10.43
C VAL A 56 -1.98 -4.29 -9.02
N TYR A 57 -2.63 -3.13 -8.87
CA TYR A 57 -3.18 -2.66 -7.60
C TYR A 57 -4.17 -3.62 -6.99
N GLY A 58 -5.18 -4.03 -7.76
CA GLY A 58 -6.16 -4.99 -7.27
C GLY A 58 -5.51 -6.30 -6.82
N ILE A 59 -4.43 -6.74 -7.48
CA ILE A 59 -3.68 -7.93 -7.07
C ILE A 59 -2.95 -7.69 -5.73
N CYS A 60 -2.21 -6.59 -5.60
CA CYS A 60 -1.49 -6.24 -4.37
C CYS A 60 -2.43 -6.16 -3.16
N VAL A 61 -3.60 -5.54 -3.33
CA VAL A 61 -4.55 -5.37 -2.23
C VAL A 61 -5.16 -6.71 -1.82
N ARG A 62 -5.57 -7.53 -2.78
CA ARG A 62 -6.11 -8.86 -2.47
C ARG A 62 -5.11 -9.74 -1.73
N LEU A 63 -3.84 -9.70 -2.12
CA LEU A 63 -2.78 -10.47 -1.47
C LEU A 63 -2.38 -9.90 -0.11
N ALA A 64 -2.29 -8.57 0.04
CA ALA A 64 -2.08 -7.95 1.34
C ALA A 64 -3.21 -8.31 2.33
N ALA A 65 -4.48 -8.24 1.90
CA ALA A 65 -5.60 -8.62 2.74
C ALA A 65 -5.62 -10.12 3.08
N SER A 66 -5.17 -10.98 2.15
CA SER A 66 -5.00 -12.41 2.40
C SER A 66 -3.90 -12.69 3.43
N HIS A 67 -2.79 -11.97 3.31
CA HIS A 67 -1.66 -12.03 4.23
C HIS A 67 -2.08 -11.64 5.66
N HIS A 68 -2.82 -10.53 5.80
CA HIS A 68 -3.38 -10.07 7.09
C HIS A 68 -4.28 -11.10 7.75
N ARG A 69 -5.22 -11.70 6.99
CA ARG A 69 -6.10 -12.76 7.50
C ARG A 69 -5.32 -13.97 8.00
N THR A 70 -4.26 -14.36 7.29
CA THR A 70 -3.43 -15.52 7.64
C THR A 70 -2.64 -15.28 8.92
N ARG A 71 -1.97 -14.11 9.05
CA ARG A 71 -1.20 -13.76 10.26
C ARG A 71 -2.11 -13.57 11.48
N ARG A 72 -3.29 -12.96 11.33
CA ARG A 72 -4.28 -12.85 12.41
C ARG A 72 -4.70 -14.22 12.96
N ASN A 73 -4.86 -15.21 12.08
CA ASN A 73 -5.16 -16.58 12.48
C ASN A 73 -3.97 -17.28 13.17
N ARG A 74 -2.73 -16.84 12.90
CA ARG A 74 -1.50 -17.37 13.51
C ARG A 74 -1.07 -16.69 14.83
N ARG A 75 -1.75 -15.63 15.29
CA ARG A 75 -1.43 -14.85 16.51
C ARG A 75 0.02 -14.32 16.56
N GLU A 76 0.57 -13.95 15.42
CA GLU A 76 1.90 -13.32 15.38
C GLU A 76 1.77 -11.84 15.80
N LEU A 77 2.58 -11.42 16.78
CA LEU A 77 2.63 -10.02 17.25
C LEU A 77 3.41 -9.17 16.22
N PRO A 78 2.98 -7.92 15.95
CA PRO A 78 3.77 -7.01 15.11
C PRO A 78 5.09 -6.67 15.80
N VAL A 79 6.22 -6.85 15.11
CA VAL A 79 7.51 -6.28 15.49
C VAL A 79 7.66 -4.98 14.71
N GLU A 80 7.86 -3.86 15.40
CA GLU A 80 8.20 -2.59 14.74
C GLU A 80 9.65 -2.66 14.26
N GLN A 81 9.88 -2.52 12.95
CA GLN A 81 11.21 -2.37 12.36
C GLN A 81 11.25 -1.17 11.40
N GLU A 82 12.39 -0.48 11.40
CA GLU A 82 12.61 0.81 10.73
C GLU A 82 12.71 0.65 9.21
N SER A 83 11.98 1.50 8.49
CA SER A 83 11.92 1.54 7.03
C SER A 83 13.22 2.04 6.37
N GLU A 84 13.74 1.31 5.37
CA GLU A 84 14.76 1.85 4.44
C GLU A 84 14.11 2.49 3.19
N PRO A 85 14.54 3.70 2.77
CA PRO A 85 14.19 4.26 1.47
C PRO A 85 15.14 3.76 0.39
N ILE A 86 14.54 3.47 -0.76
CA ILE A 86 15.22 3.07 -1.98
C ILE A 86 15.27 4.30 -2.89
N ASP A 87 16.17 5.24 -2.61
CA ASP A 87 16.50 6.32 -3.55
C ASP A 87 18.01 6.57 -3.56
N ASP A 88 18.67 6.16 -4.64
CA ASP A 88 20.13 6.17 -4.80
C ASP A 88 20.68 7.55 -5.25
N ALA A 89 19.81 8.55 -5.43
CA ALA A 89 20.17 9.85 -6.02
C ALA A 89 20.20 11.04 -5.05
N ALA A 90 19.90 10.85 -3.76
CA ALA A 90 19.82 11.92 -2.77
C ALA A 90 21.13 12.10 -1.98
N THR A 91 21.44 13.33 -1.56
CA THR A 91 22.53 13.55 -0.59
C THR A 91 22.22 12.86 0.74
N PRO A 92 23.23 12.50 1.56
CA PRO A 92 23.00 11.82 2.84
C PRO A 92 22.02 12.53 3.78
N LEU A 93 21.99 13.87 3.75
CA LEU A 93 21.07 14.67 4.56
C LEU A 93 19.63 14.62 4.03
N GLU A 94 19.44 14.75 2.72
CA GLU A 94 18.13 14.64 2.08
C GLU A 94 17.53 13.23 2.26
N LEU A 95 18.38 12.20 2.22
CA LEU A 95 17.99 10.83 2.46
C LEU A 95 17.48 10.64 3.90
N VAL A 96 18.13 11.26 4.89
CA VAL A 96 17.70 11.22 6.30
C VAL A 96 16.36 11.96 6.50
N GLU A 97 16.15 13.10 5.85
CA GLU A 97 14.86 13.79 5.93
C GLU A 97 13.74 13.01 5.24
N ALA A 98 14.01 12.42 4.07
CA ALA A 98 13.08 11.55 3.37
C ALA A 98 12.70 10.33 4.22
N ARG A 99 13.68 9.71 4.89
CA ARG A 99 13.47 8.61 5.87
C ARG A 99 12.47 9.00 6.94
N LYS A 100 12.70 10.15 7.58
CA LYS A 100 11.82 10.63 8.66
C LYS A 100 10.41 10.91 8.17
N LYS A 101 10.24 11.51 6.98
CA LYS A 101 8.93 11.77 6.37
C LYS A 101 8.19 10.49 6.01
N LEU A 102 8.89 9.50 5.46
CA LEU A 102 8.31 8.19 5.13
C LEU A 102 7.91 7.41 6.38
N ALA A 103 8.80 7.30 7.37
CA ALA A 103 8.49 6.65 8.64
C ALA A 103 7.34 7.35 9.38
N PHE A 104 7.23 8.68 9.27
CA PHE A 104 6.08 9.41 9.76
C PHE A 104 4.78 9.01 9.04
N LEU A 105 4.78 8.99 7.71
CA LEU A 105 3.63 8.55 6.92
C LEU A 105 3.21 7.12 7.27
N ASP A 106 4.16 6.19 7.32
CA ASP A 106 3.92 4.78 7.65
C ASP A 106 3.25 4.63 9.01
N ARG A 107 3.71 5.37 10.04
CA ARG A 107 3.08 5.40 11.36
C ARG A 107 1.65 5.91 11.33
N MET A 108 1.38 7.00 10.60
CA MET A 108 0.02 7.54 10.48
C MET A 108 -0.92 6.58 9.74
N LEU A 109 -0.42 5.87 8.72
CA LEU A 109 -1.18 4.83 8.02
C LEU A 109 -1.43 3.63 8.91
N ALA A 110 -0.48 3.25 9.77
CA ALA A 110 -0.61 2.13 10.71
C ALA A 110 -1.77 2.31 11.69
N GLU A 111 -2.12 3.56 12.05
CA GLU A 111 -3.28 3.86 12.90
C GLU A 111 -4.64 3.62 12.21
N LEU A 112 -4.67 3.50 10.88
CA LEU A 112 -5.91 3.24 10.14
C LEU A 112 -6.25 1.75 10.15
N PRO A 113 -7.51 1.36 10.44
CA PRO A 113 -7.99 0.02 10.19
C PRO A 113 -7.85 -0.35 8.71
N GLU A 114 -7.50 -1.60 8.44
CA GLU A 114 -7.17 -2.12 7.10
C GLU A 114 -8.14 -1.67 5.99
N PRO A 115 -9.49 -1.87 6.08
CA PRO A 115 -10.39 -1.43 5.00
C PRO A 115 -10.41 0.08 4.73
N LYS A 116 -10.02 0.88 5.73
CA LYS A 116 -9.89 2.35 5.60
C LYS A 116 -8.53 2.72 5.03
N ARG A 117 -7.46 2.04 5.48
CA ARG A 117 -6.10 2.21 4.97
C ARG A 117 -6.02 1.89 3.49
N GLU A 118 -6.58 0.77 3.05
CA GLU A 118 -6.61 0.34 1.64
C GLU A 118 -7.19 1.43 0.73
N VAL A 119 -8.41 1.89 1.05
CA VAL A 119 -9.08 2.95 0.27
C VAL A 119 -8.27 4.25 0.29
N PHE A 120 -7.72 4.63 1.44
CA PHE A 120 -6.93 5.86 1.57
C PHE A 120 -5.65 5.80 0.75
N VAL A 121 -4.90 4.70 0.82
CA VAL A 121 -3.66 4.51 0.06
C VAL A 121 -3.98 4.57 -1.44
N LEU A 122 -4.94 3.77 -1.90
CA LEU A 122 -5.30 3.71 -3.32
C LEU A 122 -5.81 5.05 -3.86
N HIS A 123 -6.70 5.73 -3.14
CA HIS A 123 -7.28 6.98 -3.66
C HIS A 123 -6.36 8.19 -3.44
N MET A 124 -5.84 8.39 -2.23
CA MET A 124 -5.12 9.62 -1.86
C MET A 124 -3.64 9.60 -2.26
N ILE A 125 -2.99 8.44 -2.16
CA ILE A 125 -1.55 8.33 -2.38
C ILE A 125 -1.26 7.88 -3.80
N GLU A 126 -2.09 6.99 -4.32
CA GLU A 126 -1.90 6.39 -5.65
C GLU A 126 -2.76 6.99 -6.75
N ASP A 127 -3.61 7.96 -6.39
CA ASP A 127 -4.44 8.77 -7.29
C ASP A 127 -5.39 7.94 -8.18
N LEU A 128 -5.86 6.79 -7.69
CA LEU A 128 -6.87 6.02 -8.40
C LEU A 128 -8.24 6.69 -8.27
N PRO A 129 -9.05 6.72 -9.33
CA PRO A 129 -10.42 7.17 -9.22
C PRO A 129 -11.23 6.18 -8.35
N MET A 130 -12.19 6.70 -7.57
CA MET A 130 -12.89 5.90 -6.56
C MET A 130 -13.63 4.67 -7.11
N HIS A 131 -14.05 4.69 -8.39
CA HIS A 131 -14.67 3.53 -9.03
C HIS A 131 -13.68 2.38 -9.25
N GLU A 132 -12.45 2.67 -9.66
CA GLU A 132 -11.38 1.66 -9.75
C GLU A 132 -10.98 1.13 -8.36
N VAL A 133 -10.99 2.01 -7.34
CA VAL A 133 -10.76 1.59 -5.94
C VAL A 133 -11.84 0.60 -5.49
N ALA A 134 -13.11 0.92 -5.74
CA ALA A 134 -14.23 0.07 -5.38
C ALA A 134 -14.15 -1.32 -6.06
N GLU A 135 -13.79 -1.35 -7.36
CA GLU A 135 -13.56 -2.58 -8.11
C GLU A 135 -12.37 -3.38 -7.56
N ALA A 136 -11.24 -2.73 -7.32
CA ALA A 136 -10.03 -3.36 -6.79
C ALA A 136 -10.28 -4.02 -5.42
N LEU A 137 -11.08 -3.38 -4.58
CA LEU A 137 -11.46 -3.85 -3.24
C LEU A 137 -12.68 -4.78 -3.23
N GLY A 138 -13.36 -4.97 -4.37
CA GLY A 138 -14.56 -5.79 -4.46
C GLY A 138 -15.70 -5.31 -3.56
N CYS A 139 -15.91 -4.00 -3.45
CA CYS A 139 -16.95 -3.41 -2.60
C CYS A 139 -17.81 -2.37 -3.37
N PRO A 140 -19.02 -2.04 -2.89
CA PRO A 140 -19.84 -1.00 -3.52
C PRO A 140 -19.15 0.37 -3.52
N LEU A 141 -19.35 1.17 -4.57
CA LEU A 141 -18.77 2.51 -4.70
C LEU A 141 -19.07 3.40 -3.49
N HIS A 142 -20.31 3.38 -3.00
CA HIS A 142 -20.72 4.12 -1.81
C HIS A 142 -19.94 3.68 -0.55
N THR A 143 -19.69 2.37 -0.42
CA THR A 143 -18.87 1.81 0.68
C THR A 143 -17.43 2.29 0.59
N ALA A 144 -16.84 2.35 -0.61
CA ALA A 144 -15.52 2.92 -0.81
C ALA A 144 -15.45 4.38 -0.35
N TYR A 145 -16.40 5.23 -0.78
CA TYR A 145 -16.47 6.62 -0.30
C TYR A 145 -16.61 6.74 1.22
N THR A 146 -17.50 5.96 1.83
CA THR A 146 -17.71 6.02 3.29
C THR A 146 -16.44 5.62 4.05
N ARG A 147 -15.74 4.57 3.58
CA ARG A 147 -14.45 4.15 4.13
C ARG A 147 -13.39 5.24 3.95
N PHE A 148 -13.33 5.86 2.77
CA PHE A 148 -12.40 6.95 2.46
C PHE A 148 -12.56 8.14 3.41
N TYR A 149 -13.78 8.65 3.56
CA TYR A 149 -14.03 9.81 4.44
C TYR A 149 -13.69 9.52 5.89
N ALA A 150 -14.03 8.30 6.37
CA ALA A 150 -13.62 7.86 7.69
C ALA A 150 -12.09 7.76 7.83
N ALA A 151 -11.41 7.22 6.82
CA ALA A 151 -9.94 7.12 6.78
C ALA A 151 -9.29 8.50 6.85
N LYS A 152 -9.75 9.46 6.02
CA LYS A 152 -9.26 10.83 5.99
C LYS A 152 -9.39 11.51 7.35
N LYS A 153 -10.55 11.41 7.99
CA LYS A 153 -10.78 11.98 9.33
C LYS A 153 -9.85 11.38 10.38
N MET A 154 -9.61 10.07 10.33
CA MET A 154 -8.71 9.38 11.25
C MET A 154 -7.25 9.79 11.02
N PHE A 155 -6.81 9.85 9.77
CA PHE A 155 -5.46 10.28 9.39
C PHE A 155 -5.19 11.72 9.83
N GLU A 156 -6.12 12.64 9.58
CA GLU A 156 -6.03 14.03 10.05
C GLU A 156 -5.94 14.12 11.59
N ALA A 157 -6.68 13.27 12.31
CA ALA A 157 -6.60 13.21 13.76
C ALA A 157 -5.25 12.68 14.25
N ALA A 158 -4.70 11.64 13.60
CA ALA A 158 -3.37 11.10 13.90
C ALA A 158 -2.29 12.18 13.69
N VAL A 159 -2.32 12.88 12.55
CA VAL A 159 -1.39 13.97 12.24
C VAL A 159 -1.49 15.10 13.27
N ARG A 160 -2.72 15.50 13.67
CA ARG A 160 -2.90 16.52 14.72
C ARG A 160 -2.29 16.09 16.06
N ARG A 161 -2.48 14.83 16.47
CA ARG A 161 -1.87 14.30 17.70
C ARG A 161 -0.35 14.32 17.63
N ALA A 162 0.22 13.88 16.51
CA ALA A 162 1.66 13.86 16.34
C ALA A 162 2.28 15.28 16.34
N ARG A 163 1.56 16.28 15.80
CA ARG A 163 1.94 17.70 15.90
C ARG A 163 1.97 18.19 17.34
N ALA A 164 0.94 17.87 18.12
CA ALA A 164 0.87 18.25 19.53
C ALA A 164 2.00 17.63 20.37
N GLN A 165 2.46 16.43 19.99
CA GLN A 165 3.55 15.72 20.65
C GLN A 165 4.96 16.16 20.17
N LYS A 166 5.07 17.14 19.26
CA LYS A 166 6.32 17.56 18.60
C LYS A 166 7.05 16.41 17.87
N SER A 167 6.30 15.41 17.42
CA SER A 167 6.84 14.23 16.73
C SER A 167 6.82 14.37 15.20
N LEU A 168 6.53 15.57 14.68
CA LEU A 168 6.65 15.85 13.24
C LEU A 168 8.11 16.12 12.88
N PRO A 169 8.62 15.54 11.79
CA PRO A 169 9.87 15.96 11.18
C PRO A 169 9.79 17.35 10.56
#